data_AF-A0A0Q7EZT1-F1
#
_entry.id   AF-A0A0Q7EZT1-F1
#
_cell.length_a   1.000
_cell.length_b   1.000
_cell.length_c   1.000
_cell.angle_alpha   90.00
_cell.angle_beta   90.00
_cell.angle_gamma   90.00
#
_symmetry.space_group_name_H-M   'P 1'
#
loop_
_entity.id
_entity.type
_entity.pdbx_description
1 polymer ?
#
loop_
_entity_poly.entity_id
_entity_poly.type
_entity_poly.pdbx_seq_one_letter_code
_entity_poly.pdbx_strand_id
1 'polypeptide(L)' 'MPPVNDTRSWHKLWAWLGDDAQAMTEAGAVQVCTPEGWAIAQAGDWIVLSVSGDFHVAHSGRRMWDA' A
#
# COMPACT_ATOMS: atom_id res chain seq x y z
N MET A 1 -4.22 1.99 3.14
CA MET A 1 -3.01 1.74 3.94
C MET A 1 -3.29 1.98 5.42
N PRO A 2 -2.86 1.10 6.35
CA PRO A 2 -3.05 1.31 7.78
C PRO A 2 -2.22 2.48 8.34
N PRO A 3 -2.66 3.15 9.42
CA PRO A 3 -1.81 4.06 10.19
C PRO A 3 -0.57 3.35 10.76
N VAL A 4 0.56 4.05 10.87
CA VAL A 4 1.86 3.47 11.28
C VAL A 4 1.81 2.72 12.63
N ASN A 5 0.96 3.18 13.56
CA ASN A 5 0.85 2.63 14.90
C ASN A 5 -0.20 1.50 15.04
N ASP A 6 -0.90 1.11 13.97
CA ASP A 6 -1.92 0.04 14.01
C ASP A 6 -1.33 -1.34 13.65
N THR A 7 -0.57 -1.92 14.58
CA THR A 7 0.15 -3.19 14.38
C THR A 7 -0.75 -4.36 13.95
N ARG A 8 -2.02 -4.36 14.34
CA ARG A 8 -2.97 -5.43 13.99
C ARG A 8 -3.38 -5.34 12.52
N SER A 9 -3.70 -4.14 12.05
CA SER A 9 -4.05 -3.91 10.65
C SER A 9 -2.83 -4.13 9.74
N TRP A 10 -1.63 -3.80 10.20
CA TRP A 10 -0.37 -4.13 9.51
C TRP A 10 -0.16 -5.63 9.34
N HIS A 11 -0.39 -6.45 10.38
CA HIS A 11 -0.28 -7.91 10.25
C HIS A 11 -1.26 -8.47 9.20
N LYS A 12 -2.49 -7.96 9.17
CA LYS A 12 -3.47 -8.38 8.15
C LYS A 12 -3.04 -7.98 6.74
N LEU A 13 -2.47 -6.78 6.59
CA LEU A 13 -1.95 -6.32 5.31
C LEU A 13 -0.84 -7.24 4.80
N TRP A 14 0.13 -7.59 5.65
CA TRP A 14 1.21 -8.51 5.27
C TRP A 14 0.70 -9.90 4.89
N ALA A 15 -0.24 -10.44 5.66
CA ALA A 15 -0.84 -11.74 5.34
C ALA A 15 -1.63 -11.72 4.02
N TRP A 16 -2.21 -10.57 3.65
CA TRP A 16 -2.96 -10.42 2.40
C TRP A 16 -2.05 -10.22 1.18
N LEU A 17 -0.97 -9.44 1.32
CA LEU A 17 -0.03 -9.18 0.23
C LEU A 17 0.91 -10.35 -0.04
N GLY A 18 1.27 -11.13 0.99
CA GLY A 18 2.19 -12.27 0.82
C GLY A 18 3.52 -11.85 0.19
N ASP A 19 3.91 -12.56 -0.88
CA ASP A 19 5.17 -12.34 -1.59
C ASP A 19 5.13 -11.14 -2.55
N ASP A 20 3.96 -10.55 -2.79
CA ASP A 20 3.77 -9.38 -3.66
C ASP A 20 4.11 -8.05 -2.96
N ALA A 21 4.74 -8.11 -1.79
CA ALA A 21 5.14 -6.92 -1.07
C ALA A 21 6.48 -7.03 -0.33
N GLN A 22 7.15 -5.89 -0.20
CA GLN A 22 8.40 -5.76 0.52
C GLN A 22 8.30 -4.62 1.54
N ALA A 23 8.81 -4.89 2.75
CA ALA A 23 8.95 -3.89 3.79
C ALA A 23 10.02 -2.86 3.38
N MET A 24 9.73 -1.58 3.58
CA MET A 24 10.69 -0.51 3.39
C MET A 24 11.38 -0.16 4.72
N THR A 25 12.55 0.48 4.62
CA THR A 25 13.26 1.03 5.79
C THR A 25 12.48 2.19 6.44
N GLU A 26 11.67 2.90 5.66
CA GLU A 26 10.79 3.97 6.14
C GLU A 26 9.52 3.38 6.76
N ALA A 27 9.25 3.75 8.02
CA ALA A 27 8.04 3.33 8.71
C ALA A 27 6.79 3.86 8.00
N GLY A 28 5.81 2.98 7.74
CA GLY A 28 4.53 3.37 7.13
C GLY A 28 4.46 3.31 5.62
N ALA A 29 5.50 2.79 4.95
CA ALA A 29 5.50 2.55 3.52
C ALA A 29 5.70 1.05 3.21
N VAL A 30 5.09 0.61 2.11
CA VAL A 30 5.24 -0.74 1.56
C VAL A 30 5.49 -0.63 0.07
N GLN A 31 6.42 -1.42 -0.43
CA GLN A 31 6.62 -1.59 -1.86
C GLN A 31 5.78 -2.79 -2.31
N VAL A 32 4.95 -2.62 -3.33
CA VAL A 32 3.99 -3.60 -3.84
C VAL A 32 4.34 -3.94 -5.28
N CYS A 33 4.35 -5.23 -5.61
CA CYS A 33 4.54 -5.71 -6.97
C CYS A 33 3.25 -5.46 -7.77
N THR A 34 3.34 -4.65 -8.82
CA THR A 34 2.23 -4.39 -9.76
C THR A 34 2.65 -4.82 -11.17
N PRO A 35 1.69 -4.92 -12.12
CA PRO A 35 2.01 -5.23 -13.52
C PRO A 35 2.96 -4.22 -14.17
N GLU A 36 2.97 -2.98 -13.70
CA GLU A 36 3.84 -1.90 -14.16
C GLU A 36 5.22 -1.90 -13.48
N GLY A 37 5.43 -2.80 -12.51
CA GLY A 37 6.63 -2.89 -11.69
C GLY A 37 6.34 -2.59 -10.22
N TRP A 38 7.39 -2.28 -9.45
CA TRP A 38 7.22 -2.02 -8.03
C TRP A 38 6.67 -0.61 -7.78
N ALA A 39 5.58 -0.50 -7.02
CA ALA A 39 4.97 0.76 -6.60
C ALA A 39 5.02 0.93 -5.08
N ILE A 40 5.22 2.16 -4.60
CA ILE A 40 5.25 2.46 -3.16
C ILE A 40 3.87 2.92 -2.72
N ALA A 41 3.28 2.26 -1.72
CA ALA A 41 2.09 2.73 -1.04
C ALA A 41 2.47 3.36 0.31
N GLN A 42 1.95 4.55 0.60
CA GLN A 42 2.14 5.24 1.86
C GLN A 42 0.83 5.33 2.67
N ALA A 43 0.91 5.74 3.93
CA ALA A 43 -0.28 6.02 4.73
C ALA A 43 -1.21 7.02 4.01
N GLY A 44 -2.47 6.64 3.84
CA GLY A 44 -3.47 7.37 3.04
C GLY A 44 -3.76 6.71 1.68
N ASP A 45 -2.75 6.11 1.04
CA ASP A 45 -2.93 5.44 -0.24
C ASP A 45 -3.79 4.17 -0.13
N TRP A 46 -4.32 3.76 -1.27
CA TRP A 46 -5.07 2.53 -1.43
C TRP A 46 -4.22 1.49 -2.14
N ILE A 47 -4.22 0.26 -1.61
CA ILE A 47 -3.78 -0.92 -2.36
C ILE A 47 -5.05 -1.64 -2.79
N VAL A 48 -5.17 -1.90 -4.09
CA VAL A 48 -6.35 -2.49 -4.72
C VAL A 48 -5.95 -3.80 -5.37
N LEU A 49 -6.69 -4.87 -5.11
CA LEU A 49 -6.56 -6.13 -5.83
C LEU A 49 -7.57 -6.16 -6.97
N SER A 50 -7.08 -6.33 -8.19
CA SER A 50 -7.91 -6.44 -9.39
C SER A 50 -8.56 -7.82 -9.49
N VAL A 51 -9.54 -7.95 -10.39
CA VAL A 51 -10.22 -9.23 -10.67
C VAL A 51 -9.26 -10.24 -11.33
N SER A 52 -8.23 -9.77 -12.04
CA SER A 52 -7.19 -10.65 -12.61
C SER A 52 -6.20 -11.17 -11.57
N GLY A 53 -6.23 -10.65 -10.33
CA GLY A 53 -5.34 -11.05 -9.25
C GLY A 53 -4.11 -10.15 -9.09
N ASP A 54 -4.06 -9.01 -9.77
CA ASP A 54 -2.94 -8.08 -9.71
C ASP A 54 -3.18 -6.98 -8.66
N PHE A 55 -2.12 -6.59 -7.95
CA PHE A 55 -2.17 -5.42 -7.06
C PHE A 55 -1.91 -4.12 -7.81
N HIS A 56 -2.57 -3.06 -7.37
CA HIS A 56 -2.36 -1.68 -7.83
C HIS A 56 -2.31 -0.73 -6.64
N VAL A 57 -1.51 0.34 -6.75
CA VAL A 57 -1.49 1.43 -5.77
C VAL A 57 -2.22 2.64 -6.35
N ALA A 58 -3.26 3.09 -5.66
CA ALA A 58 -3.97 4.31 -5.98
C ALA A 58 -3.62 5.38 -4.94
N HIS A 59 -2.87 6.39 -5.38
CA HIS A 59 -2.44 7.46 -4.51
C HIS A 59 -3.60 8.35 -4.14
N SER A 60 -3.85 8.48 -2.84
CA SER A 60 -4.75 9.53 -2.36
C SER A 60 -3.94 10.82 -2.38
N GLY A 61 -3.96 11.54 -3.51
CA GLY A 61 -3.35 12.86 -3.57
C GLY A 61 -3.80 13.66 -2.36
N ARG A 62 -2.85 14.30 -1.65
CA ARG A 62 -3.20 15.37 -0.70
C ARG A 62 -4.20 16.25 -1.43
N ARG A 63 -5.40 16.41 -0.86
CA ARG A 63 -6.45 17.24 -1.45
C ARG A 63 -5.83 18.58 -1.82
N MET A 64 -5.78 18.86 -3.11
CA MET A 64 -5.55 20.18 -3.70
C MET A 64 -6.74 21.14 -3.46
N TRP A 65 -7.57 20.87 -2.45
CA TRP A 65 -8.81 21.60 -2.11
C TRP A 65 -8.75 22.28 -0.75
N ASP A 66 -7.56 22.55 -0.23
CA ASP A 66 -7.34 23.55 0.81
C ASP A 66 -6.52 24.70 0.18
N ALA A 67 -7.19 25.53 -0.62
CA ALA A 67 -6.66 26.77 -1.20
C ALA A 67 -7.52 27.96 -0.74
#